data_AF-A0A7V4NZK7-F1
#
_entry.id   AF-A0A7V4NZK7-F1
#
_cell.length_a   1.000
_cell.length_b   1.000
_cell.length_c   1.000
_cell.angle_alpha   90.00
_cell.angle_beta   90.00
_cell.angle_gamma   90.00
#
_symmetry.space_group_name_H-M   'P 1'
#
loop_
_entity.id
_entity.type
_entity.pdbx_description
1 polymer ?
#
loop_
_entity_poly.entity_id
_entity_poly.type
_entity_poly.pdbx_seq_one_letter_code
_entity_poly.pdbx_strand_id
1 'polypeptide(L)'
;MFISACLLPFYLLAAAPAQSAGFATERSTDADAITNLPEHRLVSVNNVDPSLACQLITQGFGFDIIPPHLAPARLAADDRTGRILIVGPAGPADGIARLIEQLDAPRAHPSGSPGHDPSNVRIDAALCLVAVPRSSVPGLTADSLLPHAANLAQLAPHLASLGTVVGIHRAIQSVNLRRGATINIGGAHPSMRPASTTAPAKAEPAVQYTDIGAKLELRDLGPPMSHEPGVSVSIESQLLMEGVTGAGPGAVAPSFLKFRQSYDGPLTLDRPILLLGAVPMPAADERAAICVARLVFSLHR
;
A
#
# COMPACT_ATOMS: atom_id res chain seq x y z
N MET A 1 -18.70 -42.30 33.07
CA MET A 1 -18.25 -42.15 34.46
C MET A 1 -16.89 -41.48 34.45
N PHE A 2 -16.87 -40.15 34.48
CA PHE A 2 -15.98 -39.22 35.21
C PHE A 2 -16.35 -37.81 34.76
N ILE A 3 -16.38 -36.90 35.72
CA ILE A 3 -17.05 -35.60 35.76
C ILE A 3 -16.03 -34.47 35.55
N SER A 4 -16.53 -33.29 35.15
CA SER A 4 -15.97 -31.93 35.37
C SER A 4 -15.50 -31.24 34.08
N ALA A 5 -16.36 -30.50 33.37
CA ALA A 5 -16.81 -29.13 33.64
C ALA A 5 -15.74 -28.05 33.34
N CYS A 6 -15.90 -27.38 32.20
CA CYS A 6 -15.77 -25.92 32.08
C CYS A 6 -16.51 -25.47 30.80
N LEU A 7 -17.69 -24.90 31.04
CA LEU A 7 -18.58 -24.26 30.07
C LEU A 7 -18.03 -22.87 29.70
N LEU A 8 -18.02 -22.54 28.40
CA LEU A 8 -18.01 -21.15 27.93
C LEU A 8 -19.21 -20.99 26.98
N PRO A 9 -20.17 -20.10 27.29
CA PRO A 9 -21.32 -19.88 26.43
C PRO A 9 -21.03 -18.81 25.37
N PHE A 10 -21.62 -19.05 24.21
CA PHE A 10 -22.05 -18.03 23.25
C PHE A 10 -22.71 -16.85 23.98
N TYR A 11 -22.29 -15.63 23.66
CA TYR A 11 -23.17 -14.46 23.78
C TYR A 11 -23.32 -13.82 22.40
N LEU A 12 -24.49 -14.06 21.81
CA LEU A 12 -25.19 -13.13 20.93
C LEU A 12 -25.26 -11.77 21.64
N LEU A 13 -24.79 -10.70 20.99
CA LEU A 13 -25.18 -9.35 21.36
C LEU A 13 -26.49 -9.03 20.61
N ALA A 14 -27.62 -9.35 21.27
CA ALA A 14 -28.93 -8.85 20.90
C ALA A 14 -29.03 -7.37 21.30
N ALA A 15 -29.59 -6.57 20.39
CA ALA A 15 -29.97 -5.20 20.65
C ALA A 15 -31.11 -5.13 21.68
N ALA A 16 -30.94 -4.31 22.72
CA ALA A 16 -32.01 -3.76 23.56
C ALA A 16 -31.43 -2.65 24.47
N PRO A 17 -32.28 -1.81 25.10
CA PRO A 17 -33.06 -0.74 24.49
C PRO A 17 -32.54 0.64 24.95
N ALA A 18 -32.97 1.69 24.25
CA ALA A 18 -32.77 3.07 24.66
C ALA A 18 -33.34 3.29 26.08
N GLN A 19 -32.46 3.46 27.06
CA GLN A 19 -32.84 4.06 28.34
C GLN A 19 -32.79 5.58 28.16
N SER A 20 -33.98 6.14 28.01
CA SER A 20 -34.27 7.55 28.20
C SER A 20 -33.90 7.94 29.64
N ALA A 21 -32.68 8.46 29.82
CA ALA A 21 -32.37 9.26 30.99
C ALA A 21 -33.22 10.55 30.90
N GLY A 22 -34.10 10.73 31.88
CA GLY A 22 -35.04 11.83 31.93
C GLY A 22 -34.32 13.17 31.83
N PHE A 23 -34.84 14.02 30.94
CA PHE A 23 -34.66 15.46 31.03
C PHE A 23 -35.22 15.94 32.38
N ALA A 24 -34.34 16.06 33.38
CA ALA A 24 -34.60 16.94 34.49
C ALA A 24 -34.46 18.37 33.96
N THR A 25 -35.60 19.01 33.71
CA THR A 25 -35.71 20.45 33.47
C THR A 25 -35.36 21.20 34.76
N GLU A 26 -34.07 21.30 35.07
CA GLU A 26 -33.57 22.41 35.88
C GLU A 26 -33.47 23.62 34.96
N ARG A 27 -34.56 24.39 34.91
CA ARG A 27 -34.48 25.81 34.54
C ARG A 27 -33.68 26.51 35.63
N SER A 28 -32.36 26.44 35.55
CA SER A 28 -31.51 27.50 36.06
C SER A 28 -31.54 28.62 35.01
N THR A 29 -32.29 29.67 35.31
CA THR A 29 -32.17 30.97 34.64
C THR A 29 -30.95 31.70 35.21
N ASP A 30 -29.76 31.15 35.02
CA ASP A 30 -28.51 31.91 35.14
C ASP A 30 -28.17 32.47 33.76
N ALA A 31 -28.54 33.74 33.57
CA ALA A 31 -28.19 34.52 32.38
C ALA A 31 -26.67 34.68 32.18
N ASP A 32 -25.87 34.31 33.19
CA ASP A 32 -24.40 34.38 33.17
C ASP A 32 -23.71 33.08 32.69
N ALA A 33 -24.44 31.98 32.44
CA ALA A 33 -23.85 30.71 31.97
C ALA A 33 -23.74 30.59 30.43
N ILE A 34 -24.33 31.53 29.67
CA ILE A 34 -24.38 31.49 28.19
C ILE A 34 -23.19 32.23 27.55
N THR A 35 -22.34 32.89 28.34
CA THR A 35 -21.23 33.73 27.83
C THR A 35 -19.97 32.95 27.44
N ASN A 36 -19.84 31.67 27.78
CA ASN A 36 -18.68 30.85 27.43
C ASN A 36 -19.05 29.77 26.41
N LEU A 37 -19.52 30.18 25.23
CA LEU A 37 -19.55 29.27 24.08
C LEU A 37 -18.10 28.81 23.80
N PRO A 38 -17.86 27.49 23.62
CA PRO A 38 -16.53 27.02 23.30
C PRO A 38 -16.07 27.68 22.00
N GLU A 39 -14.92 28.33 22.07
CA GLU A 39 -14.34 28.96 20.90
C GLU A 39 -14.04 27.87 19.86
N HIS A 40 -14.30 28.22 18.60
CA HIS A 40 -14.03 27.36 17.48
C HIS A 40 -13.09 28.08 16.52
N ARG A 41 -12.09 27.35 16.03
CA ARG A 41 -11.11 27.86 15.08
C ARG A 41 -11.00 26.90 13.91
N LEU A 42 -11.05 27.45 12.70
CA LEU A 42 -10.91 26.68 11.47
C LEU A 42 -9.55 27.01 10.86
N VAL A 43 -8.70 26.00 10.69
CA VAL A 43 -7.37 26.13 10.10
C VAL A 43 -7.39 25.44 8.74
N SER A 44 -6.92 26.12 7.69
CA SER A 44 -6.73 25.50 6.38
C SER A 44 -5.31 24.98 6.27
N VAL A 45 -5.14 23.76 5.78
CA VAL A 45 -3.84 23.11 5.55
C VAL A 45 -3.67 22.83 4.07
N ASN A 46 -2.45 23.02 3.56
CA ASN A 46 -2.12 22.93 2.13
C ASN A 46 -1.12 21.82 1.81
N ASN A 47 -0.25 21.48 2.76
CA ASN A 47 0.93 20.64 2.59
C ASN A 47 0.85 19.34 3.41
N VAL A 48 -0.16 19.18 4.27
CA VAL A 48 -0.40 17.99 5.09
C VAL A 48 -1.85 17.53 4.98
N ASP A 49 -2.07 16.22 5.02
CA ASP A 49 -3.41 15.62 5.09
C ASP A 49 -4.08 15.97 6.45
N PRO A 50 -5.31 16.54 6.45
CA PRO A 50 -5.96 17.00 7.68
C PRO A 50 -6.18 15.88 8.71
N SER A 51 -6.63 14.71 8.27
CA SER A 51 -6.80 13.53 9.12
C SER A 51 -5.49 13.06 9.75
N LEU A 52 -4.41 12.97 8.97
CA LEU A 52 -3.08 12.63 9.47
C LEU A 52 -2.57 13.67 10.47
N ALA A 53 -2.75 14.96 10.21
CA ALA A 53 -2.35 16.03 11.13
C ALA A 53 -3.09 15.93 12.47
N CYS A 54 -4.41 15.74 12.45
CA CYS A 54 -5.22 15.50 13.65
C CYS A 54 -4.71 14.27 14.42
N GLN A 55 -4.38 13.18 13.73
CA GLN A 55 -3.85 11.96 14.33
C GLN A 55 -2.49 12.19 14.99
N LEU A 56 -1.55 12.85 14.30
CA LEU A 56 -0.22 13.16 14.82
C LEU A 56 -0.28 14.06 16.05
N ILE A 57 -1.18 15.05 16.05
CA ILE A 57 -1.38 15.95 17.20
C ILE A 57 -1.96 15.18 18.39
N THR A 58 -2.94 14.30 18.14
CA THR A 58 -3.59 13.50 19.19
C THR A 58 -2.68 12.39 19.74
N GLN A 59 -1.78 11.85 18.93
CA GLN A 59 -0.89 10.73 19.30
C GLN A 59 0.49 11.18 19.81
N GLY A 60 1.07 12.23 19.21
CA GLY A 60 2.45 12.67 19.47
C GLY A 60 2.57 13.70 20.58
N PHE A 61 1.50 14.45 20.84
CA PHE A 61 1.41 15.34 21.99
C PHE A 61 0.42 14.74 22.98
N GLY A 62 0.90 13.85 23.84
CA GLY A 62 0.23 13.65 25.13
C GLY A 62 -0.05 15.03 25.71
N PHE A 63 -1.25 15.23 26.26
CA PHE A 63 -1.73 16.51 26.80
C PHE A 63 -0.85 17.11 27.92
N ASP A 64 0.34 16.57 28.18
CA ASP A 64 1.30 16.98 29.20
C ASP A 64 1.87 18.41 29.01
N ILE A 65 1.65 19.06 27.86
CA ILE A 65 2.00 20.48 27.64
C ILE A 65 0.79 21.41 27.87
N ILE A 66 -0.42 20.87 28.04
CA ILE A 66 -1.63 21.63 28.38
C ILE A 66 -1.94 21.37 29.86
N PRO A 67 -1.91 22.39 30.73
CA PRO A 67 -2.21 22.20 32.14
C PRO A 67 -3.53 21.42 32.34
N PRO A 68 -3.58 20.40 33.21
CA PRO A 68 -4.69 19.44 33.30
C PRO A 68 -6.04 20.02 33.74
N HIS A 69 -6.11 21.32 34.00
CA HIS A 69 -7.32 22.05 34.38
C HIS A 69 -8.01 22.78 33.20
N LEU A 70 -7.42 22.76 32.00
CA LEU A 70 -8.05 23.29 30.79
C LEU A 70 -8.71 22.14 30.01
N ALA A 71 -10.01 22.25 29.74
CA ALA A 71 -10.74 21.26 28.95
C ALA A 71 -10.00 20.97 27.63
N PRO A 72 -9.78 19.69 27.26
CA PRO A 72 -8.98 19.36 26.09
C PRO A 72 -9.68 19.87 24.83
N ALA A 73 -8.97 20.68 24.05
CA ALA A 73 -9.45 21.09 22.75
C ALA A 73 -9.65 19.85 21.86
N ARG A 74 -10.76 19.81 21.14
CA ARG A 74 -11.14 18.74 20.22
C ARG A 74 -10.76 19.10 18.80
N LEU A 75 -10.40 18.10 18.02
CA LEU A 75 -10.01 18.25 16.61
C LEU A 75 -10.93 17.43 15.72
N ALA A 76 -11.31 18.01 14.58
CA ALA A 76 -12.02 17.32 13.52
C ALA A 76 -11.43 17.73 12.16
N ALA A 77 -11.12 16.74 11.33
CA ALA A 77 -10.60 16.92 9.98
C ALA A 77 -11.74 16.95 8.95
N ASP A 78 -11.66 17.86 7.99
CA ASP A 78 -12.40 17.84 6.73
C ASP A 78 -11.42 17.69 5.57
N ASP A 79 -11.14 16.43 5.21
CA ASP A 79 -10.22 16.08 4.12
C ASP A 79 -10.69 16.57 2.75
N ARG A 80 -12.00 16.79 2.58
CA ARG A 80 -12.57 17.27 1.31
C ARG A 80 -12.20 18.73 1.06
N THR A 81 -12.11 19.54 2.12
CA THR A 81 -11.78 20.97 2.00
C THR A 81 -10.37 21.32 2.45
N GLY A 82 -9.60 20.35 2.97
CA GLY A 82 -8.26 20.58 3.49
C GLY A 82 -8.29 21.42 4.77
N ARG A 83 -9.29 21.22 5.64
CA ARG A 83 -9.48 22.06 6.83
C ARG A 83 -9.54 21.23 8.11
N ILE A 84 -9.13 21.86 9.21
CA ILE A 84 -9.21 21.30 10.55
C ILE A 84 -10.02 22.24 11.43
N LEU A 85 -11.07 21.72 12.06
CA LEU A 85 -11.86 22.40 13.08
C LEU A 85 -11.29 22.08 14.46
N ILE A 86 -10.96 23.13 15.21
CA ILE A 86 -10.49 23.08 16.58
C ILE A 86 -11.60 23.65 17.47
N VAL A 87 -12.02 22.91 18.49
CA VAL A 87 -13.06 23.36 19.44
C VAL A 87 -12.53 23.26 20.86
N GLY A 88 -12.37 24.39 21.56
CA GLY A 88 -11.84 24.41 22.92
C GLY A 88 -11.53 25.81 23.41
N PRO A 89 -10.95 25.95 24.61
CA PRO A 89 -10.55 27.26 25.14
C PRO A 89 -9.49 27.93 24.23
N ALA A 90 -9.50 29.27 24.16
CA ALA A 90 -8.64 30.08 23.29
C ALA A 90 -7.16 29.66 23.30
N GLY A 91 -6.57 29.54 24.49
CA GLY A 91 -5.14 29.21 24.67
C GLY A 91 -4.76 27.85 24.06
N PRO A 92 -5.41 26.75 24.47
CA PRO A 92 -5.24 25.44 23.84
C PRO A 92 -5.50 25.43 22.33
N ALA A 93 -6.57 26.09 21.87
CA ALA A 93 -6.91 26.14 20.44
C ALA A 93 -5.84 26.86 19.61
N ASP A 94 -5.29 27.95 20.13
CA ASP A 94 -4.19 28.70 19.51
C ASP A 94 -2.88 27.91 19.50
N GLY A 95 -2.59 27.19 20.58
CA GLY A 95 -1.44 26.28 20.64
C GLY A 95 -1.51 25.20 19.56
N ILE A 96 -2.67 24.57 19.42
CA ILE A 96 -2.88 23.55 18.38
C ILE A 96 -2.85 24.16 16.98
N ALA A 97 -3.44 25.34 16.77
CA ALA A 97 -3.37 26.02 15.47
C ALA A 97 -1.92 26.29 15.05
N ARG A 98 -1.05 26.75 15.97
CA ARG A 98 0.38 26.94 15.69
C ARG A 98 1.11 25.63 15.36
N LEU A 99 0.77 24.53 16.03
CA LEU A 99 1.32 23.21 15.71
C LEU A 99 0.89 22.77 14.30
N ILE A 100 -0.38 22.98 13.94
CA ILE A 100 -0.87 22.71 12.59
C ILE A 100 -0.12 23.56 11.56
N GLU A 101 0.09 24.86 11.83
CA GLU A 101 0.87 25.74 10.95
C GLU A 101 2.33 25.27 10.78
N GLN A 102 2.96 24.74 11.83
CA GLN A 102 4.29 24.16 11.76
C GLN A 102 4.33 22.86 10.95
N LEU A 103 3.30 22.01 11.10
CA LEU A 103 3.15 20.78 10.30
C LEU A 103 2.81 21.08 8.84
N ASP A 104 2.08 22.17 8.59
CA ASP A 104 1.69 22.66 7.27
C ASP A 104 2.76 23.52 6.58
N ALA A 105 3.93 23.70 7.22
CA ALA A 105 5.00 24.48 6.63
C ALA A 105 5.37 23.92 5.24
N PRO A 106 5.54 24.79 4.22
CA PRO A 106 6.02 24.37 2.92
C PRO A 106 7.34 23.62 3.11
N ARG A 107 7.37 22.34 2.78
CA ARG A 107 8.60 21.56 2.90
C ARG A 107 9.62 22.19 1.97
N ALA A 108 10.76 22.60 2.51
CA ALA A 108 11.83 23.21 1.73
C ALA A 108 12.17 22.27 0.57
N HIS A 109 11.82 22.69 -0.64
CA HIS A 109 12.34 22.08 -1.85
C HIS A 109 13.81 22.49 -1.92
N PRO A 110 14.79 21.56 -1.95
CA PRO A 110 16.14 21.95 -2.30
C PRO A 110 16.05 22.62 -3.67
N SER A 111 16.42 23.89 -3.70
CA SER A 111 16.26 24.80 -4.83
C SER A 111 16.92 24.22 -6.09
N GLY A 112 16.14 23.56 -6.94
CA GLY A 112 16.55 23.07 -8.23
C GLY A 112 15.45 23.35 -9.23
N SER A 113 15.53 24.50 -9.90
CA SER A 113 14.71 24.96 -11.03
C SER A 113 13.17 24.91 -10.86
N PRO A 114 12.46 26.04 -11.03
CA PRO A 114 11.00 26.04 -11.01
C PRO A 114 10.46 25.15 -12.14
N GLY A 115 9.91 23.97 -11.80
CA GLY A 115 9.18 23.12 -12.76
C GLY A 115 9.35 21.61 -12.63
N HIS A 116 10.25 21.08 -11.79
CA HIS A 116 10.38 19.62 -11.61
C HIS A 116 10.40 19.23 -10.14
N ASP A 117 9.28 18.67 -9.66
CA ASP A 117 9.26 17.95 -8.39
C ASP A 117 10.03 16.64 -8.57
N PRO A 118 11.21 16.45 -7.93
CA PRO A 118 12.01 15.24 -8.07
C PRO A 118 11.29 13.98 -7.58
N SER A 119 10.18 14.14 -6.85
CA SER A 119 9.31 13.06 -6.41
C SER A 119 8.44 12.50 -7.53
N ASN A 120 8.19 13.28 -8.58
CA ASN A 120 7.43 12.88 -9.76
C ASN A 120 8.37 12.27 -10.79
N VAL A 121 8.35 10.94 -10.88
CA VAL A 121 9.20 10.18 -11.79
C VAL A 121 8.34 9.35 -12.73
N ARG A 122 8.86 9.12 -13.94
CA ARG A 122 8.30 8.15 -14.88
C ARG A 122 9.01 6.82 -14.69
N ILE A 123 8.26 5.78 -14.37
CA ILE A 123 8.77 4.41 -14.24
C ILE A 123 8.45 3.60 -15.49
N ASP A 124 9.44 2.86 -15.98
CA ASP A 124 9.31 1.79 -16.97
C ASP A 124 9.61 0.45 -16.27
N ALA A 125 8.53 -0.22 -15.86
CA ALA A 125 8.59 -1.49 -15.15
C ALA A 125 8.29 -2.64 -16.13
N ALA A 126 9.15 -3.65 -16.14
CA ALA A 126 8.97 -4.87 -16.92
C ALA A 126 9.18 -6.09 -16.05
N LEU A 127 8.27 -7.06 -16.15
CA LEU A 127 8.33 -8.36 -15.50
C LEU A 127 8.53 -9.42 -16.59
N CYS A 128 9.65 -10.14 -16.54
CA CYS A 128 9.96 -11.23 -17.44
C CYS A 128 9.91 -12.56 -16.68
N LEU A 129 9.18 -13.54 -17.19
CA LEU A 129 9.22 -14.90 -16.69
C LEU A 129 10.04 -15.76 -17.65
N VAL A 130 11.06 -16.43 -17.15
CA VAL A 130 11.99 -17.22 -17.96
C VAL A 130 12.13 -18.62 -17.36
N ALA A 131 11.91 -19.65 -18.17
CA ALA A 131 12.20 -21.02 -17.82
C ALA A 131 13.64 -21.35 -18.26
N VAL A 132 14.55 -21.51 -17.30
CA VAL A 132 15.97 -21.80 -17.53
C VAL A 132 16.32 -23.21 -17.04
N PRO A 133 17.37 -23.86 -17.56
CA PRO A 133 17.87 -25.11 -16.98
C PRO A 133 18.23 -24.91 -15.50
N ARG A 134 17.91 -25.86 -14.63
CA ARG A 134 18.25 -25.77 -13.19
C ARG A 134 19.74 -25.58 -12.94
N SER A 135 20.58 -26.15 -13.79
CA SER A 135 22.05 -25.99 -13.75
C SER A 135 22.52 -24.55 -14.00
N SER A 136 21.71 -23.72 -14.65
CA SER A 136 22.03 -22.32 -14.96
C SER A 136 21.63 -21.35 -13.83
N VAL A 137 20.77 -21.77 -12.90
CA VAL A 137 20.25 -20.91 -11.82
C VAL A 137 21.35 -20.33 -10.92
N PRO A 138 22.37 -21.10 -10.47
CA PRO A 138 23.42 -20.55 -9.59
C PRO A 138 24.24 -19.41 -10.22
N GLY A 139 24.32 -19.33 -11.56
CA GLY A 139 25.03 -18.27 -12.27
C GLY A 139 24.15 -17.06 -12.63
N LEU A 140 22.85 -17.13 -12.35
CA LEU A 140 21.89 -16.08 -12.70
C LEU A 140 21.73 -15.11 -11.52
N THR A 141 22.45 -13.99 -11.58
CA THR A 141 22.43 -12.95 -10.55
C THR A 141 21.94 -11.63 -11.14
N ALA A 142 21.51 -10.69 -10.29
CA ALA A 142 21.17 -9.34 -10.74
C ALA A 142 22.35 -8.68 -11.48
N ASP A 143 23.57 -8.86 -10.97
CA ASP A 143 24.77 -8.27 -11.54
C ASP A 143 25.12 -8.83 -12.92
N SER A 144 24.88 -10.12 -13.17
CA SER A 144 25.14 -10.69 -14.51
C SER A 144 24.16 -10.20 -15.56
N LEU A 145 22.94 -9.80 -15.17
CA LEU A 145 21.91 -9.27 -16.05
C LEU A 145 21.97 -7.74 -16.22
N LEU A 146 22.59 -7.03 -15.27
CA LEU A 146 22.62 -5.56 -15.21
C LEU A 146 23.12 -4.90 -16.51
N PRO A 147 24.17 -5.40 -17.20
CA PRO A 147 24.66 -4.80 -18.44
C PRO A 147 23.63 -4.79 -19.58
N HIS A 148 22.66 -5.70 -19.55
CA HIS A 148 21.59 -5.83 -20.55
C HIS A 148 20.28 -5.18 -20.10
N ALA A 149 20.17 -4.75 -18.85
CA ALA A 149 18.94 -4.27 -18.24
C ALA A 149 18.64 -2.79 -18.46
N ALA A 150 19.56 -2.03 -19.09
CA ALA A 150 19.33 -0.61 -19.39
C ALA A 150 18.05 -0.42 -20.24
N ASN A 151 17.82 -1.32 -21.20
CA ASN A 151 16.60 -1.34 -22.00
C ASN A 151 16.03 -2.76 -22.14
N LEU A 152 14.72 -2.86 -22.30
CA LEU A 152 14.05 -4.15 -22.44
C LEU A 152 14.42 -4.87 -23.75
N ALA A 153 14.78 -4.12 -24.80
CA ALA A 153 15.16 -4.65 -26.10
C ALA A 153 16.49 -5.43 -26.07
N GLN A 154 17.38 -5.15 -25.12
CA GLN A 154 18.62 -5.88 -24.88
C GLN A 154 18.42 -7.00 -23.86
N LEU A 155 17.63 -6.75 -22.81
CA LEU A 155 17.36 -7.73 -21.76
C LEU A 155 16.61 -8.96 -22.30
N ALA A 156 15.55 -8.75 -23.09
CA ALA A 156 14.70 -9.86 -23.53
C ALA A 156 15.43 -10.90 -24.41
N PRO A 157 16.23 -10.52 -25.43
CA PRO A 157 17.03 -11.48 -26.19
C PRO A 157 18.10 -12.18 -25.33
N HIS A 158 18.71 -11.47 -24.38
CA HIS A 158 19.67 -12.07 -23.47
C HIS A 158 19.00 -13.13 -22.58
N LEU A 159 17.83 -12.84 -22.00
CA LEU A 159 17.05 -13.82 -21.25
C LEU A 159 16.62 -15.02 -22.11
N ALA A 160 16.27 -14.79 -23.37
CA ALA A 160 15.94 -15.86 -24.32
C ALA A 160 17.16 -16.74 -24.67
N SER A 161 18.39 -16.23 -24.53
CA SER A 161 19.61 -17.04 -24.70
C SER A 161 19.88 -17.96 -23.51
N LEU A 162 19.34 -17.62 -22.33
CA LEU A 162 19.49 -18.41 -21.10
C LEU A 162 18.41 -19.48 -20.95
N GLY A 163 17.26 -19.31 -21.61
CA GLY A 163 16.13 -20.22 -21.52
C GLY A 163 14.93 -19.78 -22.35
N THR A 164 13.77 -20.38 -22.08
CA THR A 164 12.52 -20.02 -22.77
C THR A 164 11.83 -18.87 -22.04
N VAL A 165 11.67 -17.73 -22.70
CA VAL A 165 10.86 -16.63 -22.16
C VAL A 165 9.38 -17.02 -22.25
N VAL A 166 8.73 -17.16 -21.10
CA VAL A 166 7.32 -17.57 -20.98
C VAL A 166 6.39 -16.37 -21.15
N GLY A 167 6.79 -15.21 -20.62
CA GLY A 167 5.97 -14.00 -20.69
C GLY A 167 6.75 -12.75 -20.34
N ILE A 168 6.33 -11.63 -20.94
CA ILE A 168 6.83 -10.29 -20.63
C ILE A 168 5.63 -9.39 -20.41
N HIS A 169 5.53 -8.81 -19.22
CA HIS A 169 4.54 -7.80 -18.90
C HIS A 169 5.24 -6.47 -18.65
N ARG A 170 4.73 -5.37 -19.21
CA ARG A 170 5.35 -4.05 -19.11
C ARG A 170 4.32 -2.99 -18.76
N ALA A 171 4.68 -2.08 -17.87
CA ALA A 171 3.92 -0.88 -17.57
C ALA A 171 4.85 0.34 -17.57
N ILE A 172 4.37 1.43 -18.16
CA ILE A 172 5.05 2.72 -18.12
C ILE A 172 4.08 3.72 -17.50
N GLN A 173 4.43 4.31 -16.37
CA GLN A 173 3.54 5.20 -15.62
C GLN A 173 4.30 6.34 -14.97
N SER A 174 3.63 7.48 -14.76
CA SER A 174 4.15 8.57 -13.94
C SER A 174 3.67 8.38 -12.50
N VAL A 175 4.58 8.45 -11.54
CA VAL A 175 4.31 8.19 -10.12
C VAL A 175 4.94 9.27 -9.24
N ASN A 176 4.28 9.56 -8.12
CA ASN A 176 4.83 10.41 -7.08
C ASN A 176 5.35 9.53 -5.93
N LEU A 177 6.67 9.42 -5.78
CA LEU A 177 7.29 8.52 -4.80
C LEU A 177 6.97 8.93 -3.35
N ARG A 178 6.81 10.23 -3.07
CA ARG A 178 6.52 10.75 -1.72
C ARG A 178 5.14 10.42 -1.22
N ARG A 179 4.13 10.41 -2.11
CA ARG A 179 2.77 9.98 -1.78
C ARG A 179 2.63 8.45 -1.72
N GLY A 180 3.69 7.73 -2.09
CA GLY A 180 3.60 6.34 -2.44
C GLY A 180 2.86 6.14 -3.76
N ALA A 181 3.14 5.03 -4.42
CA ALA A 181 2.43 4.66 -5.64
C ALA A 181 2.22 3.16 -5.70
N THR A 182 1.12 2.76 -6.33
CA THR A 182 0.85 1.37 -6.69
C THR A 182 0.71 1.27 -8.19
N ILE A 183 1.49 0.37 -8.79
CA ILE A 183 1.46 0.10 -10.23
C ILE A 183 1.00 -1.35 -10.40
N ASN A 184 -0.07 -1.54 -11.14
CA ASN A 184 -0.54 -2.86 -11.51
C ASN A 184 -0.09 -3.14 -12.95
N ILE A 185 0.67 -4.20 -13.13
CA ILE A 185 1.12 -4.72 -14.43
C ILE A 185 0.34 -6.00 -14.67
N GLY A 186 -0.39 -6.12 -15.78
CA GLY A 186 -1.22 -7.29 -16.08
C GLY A 186 -2.71 -6.98 -16.06
N GLY A 187 -3.54 -7.98 -15.78
CA GLY A 187 -5.00 -7.83 -15.82
C GLY A 187 -5.76 -8.97 -15.17
N ALA A 188 -7.07 -8.77 -15.02
CA ALA A 188 -7.98 -9.76 -14.45
C ALA A 188 -8.18 -10.94 -15.39
N HIS A 189 -7.87 -12.15 -14.94
CA HIS A 189 -8.09 -13.38 -15.67
C HIS A 189 -9.29 -14.14 -15.10
N PRO A 190 -10.24 -14.59 -15.95
CA PRO A 190 -11.34 -15.42 -15.49
C PRO A 190 -10.82 -16.80 -15.08
N SER A 191 -11.27 -17.29 -13.93
CA SER A 191 -10.95 -18.60 -13.41
C SER A 191 -12.23 -19.25 -12.89
N MET A 192 -12.38 -20.56 -13.07
CA MET A 192 -13.51 -21.27 -12.48
C MET A 192 -13.20 -21.54 -11.02
N ARG A 193 -14.04 -21.04 -10.13
CA ARG A 193 -13.96 -21.44 -8.71
C ARG A 193 -14.48 -22.87 -8.60
N PRO A 194 -13.74 -23.81 -7.98
CA PRO A 194 -14.27 -25.15 -7.74
C PRO A 194 -15.57 -25.04 -6.95
N ALA A 195 -16.59 -25.78 -7.37
CA ALA A 195 -17.87 -25.80 -6.70
C ALA A 195 -17.68 -26.13 -5.22
N SER A 196 -18.18 -25.26 -4.34
CA SER A 196 -18.14 -25.53 -2.90
C SER A 196 -19.10 -26.69 -2.60
N THR A 197 -18.56 -27.79 -2.09
CA THR A 197 -19.32 -29.03 -1.79
C THR A 197 -20.11 -28.96 -0.48
N THR A 198 -20.23 -27.79 0.14
CA THR A 198 -20.84 -27.63 1.48
C THR A 198 -22.36 -27.81 1.51
N ALA A 199 -23.05 -28.01 0.38
CA ALA A 199 -24.43 -28.51 0.38
C ALA A 199 -24.77 -29.29 -0.91
N PRO A 200 -25.52 -30.43 -0.83
CA PRO A 200 -25.89 -31.26 -1.97
C PRO A 200 -26.94 -30.64 -2.92
N ALA A 201 -27.25 -29.36 -2.79
CA ALA A 201 -28.21 -28.68 -3.66
C ALA A 201 -27.48 -27.75 -4.63
N LYS A 202 -27.24 -28.26 -5.85
CA LYS A 202 -26.90 -27.49 -7.05
C LYS A 202 -25.63 -26.63 -6.95
N ALA A 203 -24.49 -27.30 -7.08
CA ALA A 203 -23.20 -26.67 -7.34
C ALA A 203 -23.22 -25.94 -8.70
N GLU A 204 -23.46 -24.63 -8.70
CA GLU A 204 -23.32 -23.81 -9.91
C GLU A 204 -21.86 -23.34 -10.05
N PRO A 205 -21.21 -23.57 -11.20
CA PRO A 205 -19.85 -23.07 -11.43
C PRO A 205 -19.90 -21.53 -11.49
N ALA A 206 -19.18 -20.87 -10.59
CA ALA A 206 -19.02 -19.42 -10.58
C ALA A 206 -17.70 -19.03 -11.26
N VAL A 207 -17.78 -18.09 -12.21
CA VAL A 207 -16.59 -17.45 -12.78
C VAL A 207 -16.08 -16.43 -11.76
N GLN A 208 -14.83 -16.60 -11.33
CA GLN A 208 -14.11 -15.65 -10.47
C GLN A 208 -12.98 -15.02 -11.28
N TYR A 209 -12.89 -13.69 -11.23
CA TYR A 209 -11.76 -12.97 -11.81
C TYR A 209 -10.62 -12.88 -10.80
N THR A 210 -9.42 -13.28 -11.22
CA THR A 210 -8.20 -13.22 -10.41
C THR A 210 -7.21 -12.32 -11.14
N ASP A 211 -6.65 -11.33 -10.46
CA ASP A 211 -5.65 -10.45 -11.06
C ASP A 211 -4.36 -11.22 -11.31
N ILE A 212 -3.94 -11.30 -12.58
CA ILE A 212 -2.70 -11.92 -13.02
C ILE A 212 -1.75 -10.84 -13.50
N GLY A 213 -0.49 -10.94 -13.08
CA GLY A 213 0.58 -10.00 -13.35
C GLY A 213 1.24 -9.57 -12.05
N ALA A 214 1.77 -8.36 -11.97
CA ALA A 214 2.47 -7.85 -10.79
C ALA A 214 1.84 -6.58 -10.22
N LYS A 215 1.71 -6.53 -8.91
CA LYS A 215 1.50 -5.31 -8.13
C LYS A 215 2.85 -4.81 -7.63
N LEU A 216 3.19 -3.59 -7.95
CA LEU A 216 4.37 -2.90 -7.45
C LEU A 216 3.94 -1.81 -6.49
N GLU A 217 4.45 -1.83 -5.27
CA GLU A 217 4.27 -0.77 -4.29
C GLU A 217 5.58 -0.02 -4.14
N LEU A 218 5.51 1.29 -4.35
CA LEU A 218 6.66 2.21 -4.30
C LEU A 218 6.48 3.16 -3.13
N ARG A 219 7.54 3.36 -2.36
CA ARG A 219 7.59 4.37 -1.30
C ARG A 219 8.95 5.04 -1.29
N ASP A 220 8.97 6.36 -1.06
CA ASP A 220 10.20 7.09 -0.78
C ASP A 220 10.76 6.68 0.59
N LEU A 221 12.04 6.32 0.62
CA LEU A 221 12.79 6.02 1.85
C LEU A 221 13.71 7.18 2.27
N GLY A 222 13.86 8.20 1.43
CA GLY A 222 14.76 9.31 1.70
C GLY A 222 14.22 10.20 2.83
N PRO A 223 15.07 10.68 3.76
CA PRO A 223 14.68 11.83 4.57
C PRO A 223 14.40 13.01 3.61
N PRO A 224 13.48 13.92 3.96
CA PRO A 224 12.98 14.97 3.06
C PRO A 224 14.06 15.91 2.48
N MET A 225 15.30 15.81 2.97
CA MET A 225 16.47 16.63 2.65
C MET A 225 17.67 15.84 2.10
N SER A 226 17.53 14.54 1.82
CA SER A 226 18.62 13.75 1.19
C SER A 226 18.78 14.12 -0.28
N HIS A 227 20.03 14.31 -0.72
CA HIS A 227 20.37 14.47 -2.14
C HIS A 227 20.27 13.16 -2.93
N GLU A 228 20.19 12.02 -2.25
CA GLU A 228 19.97 10.71 -2.87
C GLU A 228 18.61 10.17 -2.40
N PRO A 229 17.57 10.20 -3.25
CA PRO A 229 16.28 9.61 -2.89
C PRO A 229 16.46 8.10 -2.71
N GLY A 230 15.93 7.56 -1.62
CA GLY A 230 15.82 6.11 -1.44
C GLY A 230 14.48 5.63 -1.96
N VAL A 231 14.40 4.40 -2.46
CA VAL A 231 13.13 3.79 -2.85
C VAL A 231 12.97 2.43 -2.17
N SER A 232 11.78 2.22 -1.62
CA SER A 232 11.28 0.90 -1.26
C SER A 232 10.38 0.43 -2.39
N VAL A 233 10.70 -0.74 -2.93
CA VAL A 233 9.89 -1.43 -3.93
C VAL A 233 9.46 -2.76 -3.35
N SER A 234 8.17 -3.03 -3.31
CA SER A 234 7.64 -4.38 -3.11
C SER A 234 6.94 -4.84 -4.37
N ILE A 235 7.32 -6.01 -4.89
CA ILE A 235 6.68 -6.66 -6.03
C ILE A 235 5.98 -7.91 -5.53
N GLU A 236 4.69 -8.00 -5.82
CA GLU A 236 3.92 -9.23 -5.71
C GLU A 236 3.41 -9.60 -7.09
N SER A 237 3.84 -10.74 -7.62
CA SER A 237 3.42 -11.24 -8.92
C SER A 237 2.63 -12.53 -8.78
N GLN A 238 1.57 -12.65 -9.57
CA GLN A 238 0.81 -13.87 -9.80
C GLN A 238 0.88 -14.20 -11.28
N LEU A 239 1.44 -15.36 -11.60
CA LEU A 239 1.64 -15.80 -12.98
C LEU A 239 0.72 -16.98 -13.26
N LEU A 240 0.04 -16.94 -14.40
CA LEU A 240 -0.73 -18.08 -14.89
C LEU A 240 0.22 -19.13 -15.46
N MET A 241 0.10 -20.35 -14.98
CA MET A 241 0.67 -21.51 -15.64
C MET A 241 -0.43 -22.49 -16.01
N GLU A 242 -0.19 -23.22 -17.09
CA GLU A 242 -0.97 -24.41 -17.39
C GLU A 242 -0.96 -25.31 -16.16
N GLY A 243 -2.17 -25.70 -15.76
CA GLY A 243 -2.31 -26.56 -14.60
C GLY A 243 -1.60 -27.89 -14.80
N VAL A 244 -1.15 -28.46 -13.70
CA VAL A 244 -0.81 -29.89 -13.63
C VAL A 244 -1.80 -30.67 -12.76
N THR A 245 -2.71 -29.96 -12.09
CA THR A 245 -3.69 -30.56 -11.19
C THR A 245 -5.01 -30.79 -11.92
N GLY A 246 -5.46 -32.04 -11.96
CA GLY A 246 -6.77 -32.39 -12.51
C GLY A 246 -7.89 -31.70 -11.73
N ALA A 247 -8.73 -30.95 -12.43
CA ALA A 247 -9.94 -30.30 -11.90
C ALA A 247 -11.21 -31.16 -12.08
N GLY A 248 -11.06 -32.37 -12.62
CA GLY A 248 -12.14 -33.28 -12.98
C GLY A 248 -11.80 -34.08 -14.24
N PRO A 249 -12.72 -34.92 -14.76
CA PRO A 249 -12.51 -35.70 -15.97
C PRO A 249 -12.18 -34.79 -17.17
N GLY A 250 -10.92 -34.82 -17.62
CA GLY A 250 -10.43 -34.05 -18.77
C GLY A 250 -10.22 -32.55 -18.53
N ALA A 251 -10.39 -32.04 -17.31
CA ALA A 251 -10.17 -30.63 -16.98
C ALA A 251 -8.91 -30.46 -16.12
N VAL A 252 -8.14 -29.41 -16.40
CA VAL A 252 -6.92 -29.07 -15.66
C VAL A 252 -7.11 -27.67 -15.07
N ALA A 253 -6.96 -27.54 -13.74
CA ALA A 253 -7.12 -26.26 -13.07
C ALA A 253 -5.88 -25.38 -13.30
N PRO A 254 -6.03 -24.11 -13.72
CA PRO A 254 -4.89 -23.22 -13.85
C PRO A 254 -4.12 -23.13 -12.52
N SER A 255 -2.80 -23.13 -12.61
CA SER A 255 -1.93 -22.95 -11.45
C SER A 255 -1.45 -21.50 -11.42
N PHE A 256 -1.59 -20.85 -10.26
CA PHE A 256 -1.13 -19.47 -10.07
C PHE A 256 0.16 -19.50 -9.28
N LEU A 257 1.27 -19.16 -9.93
CA LEU A 257 2.54 -19.05 -9.24
C LEU A 257 2.69 -17.67 -8.62
N LYS A 258 2.97 -17.64 -7.32
CA LYS A 258 3.19 -16.40 -6.59
C LYS A 258 4.67 -16.13 -6.42
N PHE A 259 5.07 -14.90 -6.72
CA PHE A 259 6.42 -14.39 -6.51
C PHE A 259 6.33 -13.11 -5.70
N ARG A 260 7.16 -13.00 -4.65
CA ARG A 260 7.25 -11.78 -3.85
C ARG A 260 8.70 -11.42 -3.64
N GLN A 261 9.05 -10.17 -3.92
CA GLN A 261 10.39 -9.65 -3.68
C GLN A 261 10.29 -8.20 -3.22
N SER A 262 11.21 -7.79 -2.36
CA SER A 262 11.36 -6.40 -1.95
C SER A 262 12.77 -5.89 -2.23
N TYR A 263 12.88 -4.58 -2.42
CA TYR A 263 14.12 -3.85 -2.56
C TYR A 263 14.00 -2.56 -1.77
N ASP A 264 14.96 -2.33 -0.89
CA ASP A 264 15.12 -1.08 -0.18
C ASP A 264 16.54 -0.59 -0.46
N GLY A 265 16.67 0.55 -1.13
CA GLY A 265 17.98 1.04 -1.52
C GLY A 265 17.97 2.38 -2.23
N PRO A 266 19.15 2.87 -2.64
CA PRO A 266 19.28 4.16 -3.31
C PRO A 266 18.62 4.11 -4.69
N LEU A 267 17.90 5.17 -5.04
CA LEU A 267 17.33 5.37 -6.36
C LEU A 267 18.28 6.19 -7.23
N THR A 268 18.90 5.56 -8.23
CA THR A 268 19.62 6.27 -9.28
C THR A 268 18.76 6.34 -10.54
N LEU A 269 18.42 7.56 -10.98
CA LEU A 269 17.66 7.77 -12.21
C LEU A 269 18.39 7.19 -13.42
N ASP A 270 17.62 6.69 -14.38
CA ASP A 270 18.03 6.02 -15.62
C ASP A 270 18.89 4.76 -15.42
N ARG A 271 19.11 4.33 -14.17
CA ARG A 271 19.77 3.07 -13.83
C ARG A 271 18.71 2.00 -13.50
N PRO A 272 18.80 0.80 -14.10
CA PRO A 272 17.86 -0.28 -13.79
C PRO A 272 18.08 -0.84 -12.39
N ILE A 273 16.98 -1.03 -11.68
CA ILE A 273 16.90 -1.91 -10.51
C ILE A 273 16.41 -3.27 -11.02
N LEU A 274 17.16 -4.32 -10.70
CA LEU A 274 16.85 -5.70 -11.06
C LEU A 274 16.52 -6.51 -9.82
N LEU A 275 15.35 -7.15 -9.84
CA LEU A 275 14.94 -8.09 -8.81
C LEU A 275 14.74 -9.46 -9.45
N LEU A 276 15.37 -10.46 -8.87
CA LEU A 276 15.27 -11.84 -9.31
C LEU A 276 14.59 -12.66 -8.22
N GLY A 277 13.75 -13.59 -8.62
CA GLY A 277 13.31 -14.66 -7.72
C GLY A 277 13.01 -15.94 -8.46
N ALA A 278 13.40 -17.03 -7.83
CA ALA A 278 12.98 -18.35 -8.26
C ALA A 278 11.50 -18.54 -7.95
N VAL A 279 10.77 -19.04 -8.94
CA VAL A 279 9.37 -19.40 -8.80
C VAL A 279 9.31 -20.93 -8.70
N PRO A 280 8.62 -21.48 -7.68
CA PRO A 280 8.57 -22.92 -7.49
C PRO A 280 7.93 -23.60 -8.71
N MET A 281 8.68 -24.53 -9.30
CA MET A 281 8.23 -25.40 -10.40
C MET A 281 8.06 -26.83 -9.88
N PRO A 282 7.23 -27.67 -10.53
CA PRO A 282 7.11 -29.08 -10.19
C PRO A 282 8.48 -29.77 -10.19
N ALA A 283 8.74 -30.64 -9.20
CA ALA A 283 10.04 -31.26 -9.01
C ALA A 283 10.55 -32.05 -10.23
N ALA A 284 9.62 -32.62 -11.03
CA ALA A 284 9.89 -33.39 -12.24
C ALA A 284 10.38 -32.54 -13.43
N ASP A 285 10.26 -31.22 -13.39
CA ASP A 285 10.75 -30.35 -14.45
C ASP A 285 12.25 -30.06 -14.24
N GLU A 286 13.10 -30.39 -15.22
CA GLU A 286 14.54 -30.08 -15.18
C GLU A 286 14.82 -28.57 -15.31
N ARG A 287 13.78 -27.77 -15.57
CA ARG A 287 13.84 -26.32 -15.63
C ARG A 287 13.47 -25.69 -14.28
N ALA A 288 13.92 -24.46 -14.10
CA ALA A 288 13.48 -23.55 -13.06
C ALA A 288 12.83 -22.34 -13.73
N ALA A 289 11.72 -21.86 -13.16
CA ALA A 289 11.13 -20.60 -13.56
C ALA A 289 11.77 -19.49 -12.73
N ILE A 290 12.34 -18.49 -13.40
CA ILE A 290 12.91 -17.30 -12.78
C ILE A 290 12.09 -16.10 -13.21
N CYS A 291 11.64 -15.34 -12.23
CA CYS A 291 11.02 -14.04 -12.45
C CYS A 291 12.10 -12.97 -12.37
N VAL A 292 12.20 -12.14 -13.41
CA VAL A 292 13.11 -11.00 -13.52
C VAL A 292 12.28 -9.74 -13.61
N ALA A 293 12.28 -8.92 -12.56
CA ALA A 293 11.69 -7.59 -12.59
C ALA A 293 12.76 -6.54 -12.87
N ARG A 294 12.55 -5.76 -13.94
CA ARG A 294 13.35 -4.60 -14.30
C ARG A 294 12.56 -3.34 -14.05
N LEU A 295 13.13 -2.41 -13.28
CA LEU A 295 12.53 -1.12 -12.99
C LEU A 295 13.51 -0.02 -13.40
N VAL A 296 13.10 0.87 -14.29
CA VAL A 296 13.88 2.07 -14.62
C VAL A 296 13.05 3.29 -14.31
N PHE A 297 13.63 4.21 -13.53
CA PHE A 297 13.00 5.46 -13.15
C PHE A 297 13.68 6.59 -13.90
N SER A 298 12.90 7.50 -14.47
CA SER A 298 13.38 8.63 -15.28
C SER A 298 12.65 9.90 -14.88
N LEU A 299 13.24 11.05 -15.13
CA LEU A 299 12.54 12.33 -14.97
C LEU A 299 11.42 12.46 -16.00
N HIS A 300 10.32 13.10 -15.62
CA HIS A 300 9.20 13.35 -16.50
C HIS A 300 9.54 14.46 -17.51
N ARG A 301 10.23 14.13 -18.60
CA ARG A 301 10.44 15.09 -19.70
C ARG A 301 9.12 15.59 -20.29
#